data_AF-A0A351LG90-F1
#
_entry.id   AF-A0A351LG90-F1
#
_cell.length_a   1.000
_cell.length_b   1.000
_cell.length_c   1.000
_cell.angle_alpha   90.00
_cell.angle_beta   90.00
_cell.angle_gamma   90.00
#
_symmetry.space_group_name_H-M   'P 1'
#
loop_
_entity.id
_entity.type
_entity.pdbx_description
1 polymer ?
#
loop_
_entity_poly.entity_id
_entity_poly.type
_entity_poly.pdbx_seq_one_letter_code
_entity_poly.pdbx_strand_id
1 'polypeptide(L)' 'MSLCKNLGMAKETTMHVVIPAELKKEFKSSCVLEGVNMSQVVCELIQEWLDRRKAKTDKPNEPRNS' A
#
# COMPACT_ATOMS: atom_id res chain seq x y z
N MET A 1 -8.30 11.02 -4.23
CA MET A 1 -9.47 10.14 -4.46
C MET A 1 -9.07 8.75 -3.98
N SER A 2 -9.50 8.36 -2.77
CA SER A 2 -8.96 7.18 -2.09
C SER A 2 -9.53 5.88 -2.68
N LEU A 3 -8.64 4.99 -3.12
CA LEU A 3 -8.97 3.71 -3.75
C LEU A 3 -9.84 2.80 -2.87
N CYS A 4 -9.77 2.95 -1.55
CA CYS A 4 -10.48 2.08 -0.61
C CYS A 4 -11.96 2.43 -0.41
N LYS A 5 -12.46 3.52 -0.98
CA LYS A 5 -13.87 3.94 -0.81
C LYS A 5 -14.85 3.22 -1.75
N ASN A 6 -14.37 2.50 -2.76
CA ASN A 6 -15.22 1.85 -3.78
C ASN A 6 -15.04 0.32 -3.85
N LEU A 7 -14.79 -0.35 -2.72
CA LEU A 7 -14.78 -1.83 -2.64
C LEU A 7 -16.21 -2.40 -2.48
N GLY A 8 -17.19 -1.84 -3.19
CA GLY A 8 -18.50 -2.45 -3.31
C GLY A 8 -18.34 -3.80 -4.03
N MET A 9 -18.41 -4.90 -3.27
CA MET A 9 -18.36 -6.32 -3.70
C MET A 9 -17.00 -7.01 -3.80
N ALA A 10 -15.91 -6.45 -3.28
CA ALA A 10 -14.67 -7.23 -3.10
C ALA A 10 -14.72 -7.99 -1.76
N LYS A 11 -14.37 -9.27 -1.77
CA LYS A 11 -14.27 -10.10 -0.56
C LYS A 11 -13.22 -9.51 0.38
N GLU A 12 -13.66 -8.82 1.43
CA GLU A 12 -12.78 -8.31 2.47
C GLU A 12 -11.98 -9.47 3.08
N THR A 13 -10.65 -9.32 3.09
CA THR A 13 -9.74 -10.31 3.66
C THR A 13 -8.88 -9.63 4.70
N THR A 14 -8.71 -10.27 5.86
CA THR A 14 -7.90 -9.73 6.96
C THR A 14 -6.43 -10.07 6.75
N MET A 15 -5.55 -9.08 6.96
CA MET A 15 -4.11 -9.27 7.02
C MET A 15 -3.61 -8.95 8.43
N HIS A 16 -2.85 -9.88 9.01
CA HIS A 16 -2.19 -9.67 10.30
C HIS A 16 -0.74 -9.28 10.10
N VAL A 17 -0.30 -8.22 10.77
CA VAL A 17 1.09 -7.74 10.73
C VAL A 17 1.63 -7.58 12.15
N VAL A 18 2.88 -7.96 12.36
CA VAL A 18 3.59 -7.76 13.62
C VAL A 18 4.50 -6.55 13.46
N ILE A 19 4.26 -5.53 14.27
CA ILE A 19 5.03 -4.29 14.30
C ILE A 19 5.30 -3.88 15.75
N PRO A 20 6.37 -3.11 16.03
CA PRO A 20 6.60 -2.55 17.36
C PRO A 20 5.40 -1.73 17.85
N ALA A 21 5.12 -1.82 19.15
CA ALA A 21 3.97 -1.15 19.76
C ALA A 21 4.00 0.38 19.57
N GLU A 22 5.18 0.97 19.75
CA GLU A 22 5.37 2.42 19.58
C GLU A 22 5.09 2.87 18.14
N LEU A 23 5.53 2.07 17.15
CA LEU A 23 5.26 2.35 15.74
C LEU A 23 3.76 2.29 15.44
N LYS A 24 3.05 1.29 15.97
CA LYS A 24 1.59 1.18 15.83
C LYS A 24 0.89 2.41 16.43
N LYS A 25 1.36 2.87 17.58
CA LYS A 25 0.79 4.01 18.31
C LYS A 25 0.98 5.30 17.52
N GLU A 26 2.18 5.58 17.06
CA GLU A 26 2.49 6.75 16.24
C GLU A 26 1.68 6.73 14.94
N PHE A 27 1.69 5.61 14.22
CA PHE A 27 0.93 5.45 12.99
C PHE A 27 -0.57 5.68 13.19
N LYS A 28 -1.15 5.12 14.27
CA LYS A 28 -2.56 5.33 14.62
C LYS A 28 -2.84 6.81 14.91
N SER A 29 -2.00 7.47 15.70
CA SER A 29 -2.16 8.89 16.02
C SER A 29 -2.14 9.75 14.76
N SER A 30 -1.20 9.52 13.84
CA SER A 30 -1.14 10.25 12.57
C SER A 30 -2.39 10.02 11.72
N CYS A 31 -2.87 8.78 11.61
CA CYS A 31 -4.11 8.49 10.88
C CYS A 31 -5.32 9.26 11.46
N VAL A 32 -5.42 9.35 12.78
CA VAL A 32 -6.49 10.09 13.46
C VAL A 32 -6.39 11.60 13.18
N LEU A 33 -5.19 12.17 13.24
CA LEU A 33 -4.97 13.60 12.97
C LEU A 33 -5.33 13.97 11.53
N GLU A 34 -5.03 13.10 10.58
CA GLU A 34 -5.32 13.28 9.14
C GLU A 34 -6.76 12.88 8.77
N GLY A 35 -7.55 12.37 9.70
CA GLY A 35 -8.94 11.93 9.45
C GLY A 35 -9.05 10.73 8.49
N VAL A 36 -8.03 9.87 8.46
CA VAL A 36 -7.98 8.68 7.59
C VAL A 36 -7.99 7.38 8.38
N ASN A 37 -8.47 6.31 7.75
CA ASN A 37 -8.48 4.98 8.35
C ASN A 37 -7.12 4.29 8.16
N MET A 38 -6.66 3.56 9.19
CA MET A 38 -5.40 2.81 9.11
C MET A 38 -5.36 1.83 7.92
N SER A 39 -6.48 1.15 7.64
CA SER A 39 -6.59 0.22 6.51
C SER A 39 -6.42 0.93 5.17
N GLN A 40 -6.96 2.14 5.02
CA GLN A 40 -6.81 2.94 3.82
C GLN A 40 -5.33 3.26 3.57
N VAL A 41 -4.63 3.75 4.60
CA VAL A 41 -3.21 4.10 4.49
C VAL A 41 -2.35 2.87 4.18
N VAL A 42 -2.60 1.74 4.85
CA VAL A 42 -1.88 0.49 4.58
C VAL A 42 -2.10 0.02 3.13
N CYS A 43 -3.33 0.07 2.63
CA CYS A 43 -3.63 -0.28 1.24
C CYS A 43 -2.89 0.63 0.25
N GLU A 44 -2.87 1.94 0.50
CA GLU A 44 -2.15 2.90 -0.33
C GLU A 44 -0.63 2.62 -0.34
N LEU A 45 -0.04 2.34 0.82
CA LEU A 45 1.38 1.97 0.95
C LEU A 45 1.72 0.66 0.21
N ILE A 46 0.85 -0.36 0.31
CA ILE A 46 1.04 -1.63 -0.40
C ILE A 46 0.98 -1.41 -1.91
N GLN A 47 0.00 -0.64 -2.38
CA GLN A 47 -0.16 -0.35 -3.81
C GLN A 47 1.06 0.40 -4.35
N GLU A 48 1.51 1.44 -3.65
CA GLU A 48 2.70 2.20 -4.02
C GLU A 48 3.95 1.29 -4.09
N TRP A 49 4.11 0.40 -3.11
CA TRP A 49 5.21 -0.56 -3.10
C TRP A 49 5.16 -1.53 -4.29
N LEU A 50 3.97 -2.00 -4.68
CA LEU A 50 3.76 -2.87 -5.85
C LEU A 50 4.09 -2.14 -7.15
N ASP A 51 3.63 -0.90 -7.30
CA ASP A 51 3.84 -0.11 -8.51
C ASP A 51 5.33 0.23 -8.71
N ARG A 52 6.04 0.56 -7.62
CA ARG A 52 7.50 0.72 -7.62
C ARG A 52 8.25 -0.53 -8.06
N ARG A 53 7.67 -1.73 -7.92
CA ARG A 53 8.28 -2.99 -8.37
C ARG A 53 7.98 -3.28 -9.83
N LYS A 54 6.74 -3.08 -10.29
CA LYS A 54 6.39 -3.25 -11.72
C LYS A 54 7.26 -2.36 -12.60
N ALA A 55 7.45 -1.10 -12.22
CA ALA A 55 8.30 -0.15 -12.93
C ALA A 55 9.79 -0.57 -13.01
N LYS A 56 10.27 -1.47 -12.14
CA LYS A 56 11.64 -2.01 -12.21
C LYS A 56 11.76 -3.19 -13.18
N THR A 57 10.67 -3.90 -13.43
CA THR A 57 10.64 -5.10 -14.27
C THR A 57 10.44 -4.75 -15.75
N ASP A 58 9.81 -3.61 -16.06
CA ASP A 58 9.54 -3.16 -17.43
C ASP A 58 10.70 -2.39 -18.09
N LYS A 59 11.96 -2.56 -17.63
CA LYS A 59 13.11 -2.10 -18.42
C LYS A 59 13.20 -2.98 -19.67
N PRO A 60 12.99 -2.44 -20.89
CA PRO A 60 13.10 -3.24 -22.10
C PRO A 60 14.54 -3.74 -22.21
N ASN A 61 14.71 -5.04 -22.42
CA ASN A 61 15.99 -5.60 -22.82
C ASN A 61 16.45 -4.87 -24.09
N GLU A 62 17.59 -4.19 -23.99
CA GLU A 62 18.31 -3.59 -25.10
C GLU A 62 18.65 -4.67 -26.13
N PRO A 63 18.38 -4.47 -27.44
CA PRO A 63 18.64 -5.49 -28.44
C PRO A 63 20.15 -5.66 -28.61
N ARG A 64 20.66 -6.82 -28.22
CA ARG A 64 22.05 -7.21 -28.48
C ARG A 64 22.18 -7.59 -29.95
N ASN A 65 22.71 -6.66 -30.73
CA ASN A 65 23.07 -6.83 -32.13
C ASN A 65 24.21 -7.86 -32.25
N SER A 66 24.01 -8.95 -33.00
CA SER A 66 25.03 -9.75 -33.72
C SER A 66 24.35 -10.81 -34.58
#